data_AF-A0A078H9G3-F1
#
_entry.id   AF-A0A078H9G3-F1
#
_cell.length_a   1.000
_cell.length_b   1.000
_cell.length_c   1.000
_cell.angle_alpha   90.00
_cell.angle_beta   90.00
_cell.angle_gamma   90.00
#
_symmetry.space_group_name_H-M   'P 1'
#
loop_
_entity.id
_entity.type
_entity.pdbx_description
1 polymer ?
#
loop_
_entity_poly.entity_id
_entity_poly.type
_entity_poly.pdbx_seq_one_letter_code
_entity_poly.pdbx_strand_id
1 'polypeptide(L)'
;MFVYILLLLHAEKELEKLLLILIGPGFLVSIAYIDPGNFETDLQSGAQYKYELLWIILVASCAALVIQSLAANLGVVTGKHLAEHCRAEYSKVPNFMLWVVAEIAVVACDIPEGMA
;
A
#
# COMPACT_ATOMS: atom_id res chain seq x y z
N MET A 1 -21.56 -18.92 34.26
CA MET A 1 -20.72 -19.68 33.32
C MET A 1 -21.22 -19.57 31.87
N PHE A 2 -22.46 -19.96 31.57
CA PHE A 2 -23.03 -19.87 30.20
C PHE A 2 -23.04 -18.45 29.59
N VAL A 3 -23.44 -17.44 30.38
CA VAL A 3 -23.43 -16.02 29.93
C VAL A 3 -22.02 -15.49 29.66
N TYR A 4 -21.02 -15.96 30.41
CA TYR A 4 -19.61 -15.57 30.20
C TYR A 4 -19.06 -16.14 28.89
N ILE A 5 -19.44 -17.38 28.55
CA ILE A 5 -19.04 -18.02 27.29
C ILE A 5 -19.67 -17.28 26.11
N LEU A 6 -20.95 -16.89 26.19
CA LEU A 6 -21.62 -16.09 25.15
C LEU A 6 -20.98 -14.70 24.95
N LEU A 7 -20.61 -14.01 26.03
CA LEU A 7 -19.91 -12.73 25.96
C LEU A 7 -18.53 -12.85 25.32
N LEU A 8 -17.75 -13.90 25.66
CA LEU A 8 -16.45 -14.16 25.05
C LEU A 8 -16.57 -14.49 23.55
N LEU A 9 -17.56 -15.31 23.17
CA LEU A 9 -17.82 -15.66 21.77
C LEU A 9 -18.29 -14.46 20.95
N HIS A 10 -19.03 -13.53 21.56
CA HIS A 10 -19.45 -12.28 20.92
C HIS A 10 -18.27 -11.32 20.75
N ALA A 11 -17.40 -11.21 21.77
CA ALA A 11 -16.18 -10.41 21.72
C ALA A 11 -15.19 -10.92 20.66
N GLU A 12 -14.95 -12.24 20.59
CA GLU A 12 -14.13 -12.87 19.54
C GLU A 12 -14.63 -12.53 18.13
N LYS A 13 -15.93 -12.68 17.87
CA LYS A 13 -16.51 -12.36 16.56
C LYS A 13 -16.43 -10.88 16.18
N GLU A 14 -16.48 -9.98 17.16
CA GLU A 14 -16.28 -8.55 16.92
C GLU A 14 -14.82 -8.23 16.60
N LEU A 15 -13.87 -8.89 17.27
CA LEU A 15 -12.43 -8.77 16.97
C LEU A 15 -12.10 -9.30 15.57
N GLU A 16 -12.64 -10.46 15.17
CA GLU A 16 -12.46 -10.99 13.82
C GLU A 16 -12.97 -10.02 12.74
N LYS A 17 -14.15 -9.44 12.93
CA LYS A 17 -14.69 -8.43 12.01
C LYS A 17 -13.81 -7.18 11.96
N LEU A 18 -13.35 -6.70 13.11
CA LEU A 18 -12.48 -5.53 13.19
C LEU A 18 -11.14 -5.78 12.47
N LEU A 19 -10.58 -6.98 12.64
CA LEU A 19 -9.37 -7.41 11.93
C LEU A 19 -9.59 -7.46 10.42
N LEU A 20 -10.70 -8.04 9.96
CA LEU A 20 -11.02 -8.09 8.52
C LEU A 20 -11.16 -6.69 7.91
N ILE A 21 -11.78 -5.76 8.62
CA ILE A 21 -11.92 -4.37 8.17
C ILE A 21 -10.56 -3.65 8.16
N LEU A 22 -9.72 -3.88 9.16
CA LEU A 22 -8.41 -3.25 9.28
C LEU A 22 -7.37 -3.81 8.29
N ILE A 23 -7.46 -5.10 7.95
CA ILE A 23 -6.58 -5.77 6.99
C ILE A 23 -6.87 -5.31 5.56
N GLY A 24 -8.12 -4.97 5.24
CA GLY A 24 -8.55 -4.52 3.92
C GLY A 24 -7.61 -3.52 3.22
N PRO A 25 -7.33 -2.34 3.81
CA PRO A 25 -6.43 -1.36 3.20
C PRO A 25 -4.99 -1.87 3.03
N GLY A 26 -4.44 -2.60 4.01
CA GLY A 26 -3.08 -3.16 3.90
C GLY A 26 -2.97 -4.22 2.79
N PHE A 27 -4.01 -5.03 2.63
CA PHE A 27 -4.10 -6.04 1.57
C PHE A 27 -4.19 -5.40 0.18
N LEU A 28 -5.00 -4.34 0.02
CA LEU A 28 -5.10 -3.60 -1.25
C LEU A 28 -3.75 -3.02 -1.68
N VAL A 29 -2.99 -2.42 -0.76
CA VAL A 29 -1.66 -1.88 -1.09
C VAL A 29 -0.65 -2.99 -1.39
N SER A 30 -0.77 -4.15 -0.73
CA SER A 30 0.11 -5.28 -0.98
C SER A 30 -0.08 -5.86 -2.39
N ILE A 31 -1.32 -5.92 -2.89
CA ILE A 31 -1.61 -6.36 -4.27
C ILE A 31 -0.95 -5.41 -5.28
N ALA A 32 -1.03 -4.09 -5.04
CA ALA A 32 -0.42 -3.10 -5.93
C ALA A 32 1.12 -3.22 -6.03
N TYR A 33 1.79 -3.86 -5.06
CA TYR A 33 3.23 -4.14 -5.10
C TYR A 33 3.60 -5.41 -5.89
N ILE A 34 2.62 -6.28 -6.13
CA ILE A 34 2.77 -7.53 -6.89
C ILE A 34 2.14 -7.31 -8.28
N ASP A 35 2.50 -6.21 -8.92
CA ASP A 35 2.11 -5.92 -10.29
C ASP A 35 2.94 -6.77 -11.28
N PRO A 36 2.39 -7.10 -12.46
CA PRO A 36 3.09 -7.93 -13.44
C PRO A 36 4.41 -7.29 -13.93
N GLY A 37 4.52 -5.96 -13.91
CA GLY A 37 5.73 -5.24 -14.31
C GLY A 37 6.90 -5.49 -13.35
N ASN A 38 6.66 -5.36 -12.05
CA ASN A 38 7.67 -5.64 -11.02
C ASN A 38 8.09 -7.12 -11.05
N PHE A 39 7.13 -8.03 -11.24
CA PHE A 39 7.41 -9.47 -11.32
C PHE A 39 8.29 -9.84 -12.54
N GLU A 40 8.06 -9.23 -13.70
CA GLU A 40 8.89 -9.44 -14.89
C GLU A 40 10.34 -8.98 -14.65
N THR A 41 10.52 -7.78 -14.08
CA THR A 41 11.86 -7.24 -13.80
C THR A 41 12.59 -8.06 -12.75
N ASP A 42 11.92 -8.51 -11.69
CA ASP A 42 12.52 -9.34 -10.64
C ASP A 42 12.92 -10.72 -11.17
N LEU A 43 12.09 -11.33 -12.02
CA LEU A 43 12.42 -12.60 -12.68
C LEU A 43 13.60 -12.46 -13.65
N GLN A 44 13.61 -11.42 -14.47
CA GLN A 44 14.71 -11.17 -15.41
C GLN A 44 16.03 -10.92 -14.67
N SER A 45 15.96 -10.14 -13.60
CA SER A 45 17.09 -9.84 -12.73
C SER A 45 17.57 -11.08 -11.98
N GLY A 46 16.66 -11.93 -11.51
CA GLY A 46 16.98 -13.23 -10.89
C GLY A 46 17.58 -14.24 -11.88
N ALA A 47 17.19 -14.20 -13.15
CA ALA A 47 17.80 -15.03 -14.18
C ALA A 47 19.26 -14.62 -14.50
N GLN A 48 19.55 -13.32 -14.48
CA GLN A 48 20.89 -12.79 -14.78
C GLN A 48 21.84 -12.80 -13.56
N TYR A 49 21.37 -12.35 -12.40
CA TYR A 49 22.18 -12.12 -11.20
C TYR A 49 21.93 -13.13 -10.06
N LYS A 50 21.05 -14.11 -10.29
CA LYS A 50 20.69 -15.15 -9.30
C LYS A 50 20.26 -14.53 -7.97
N TYR A 51 21.03 -14.78 -6.91
CA TYR A 51 20.70 -14.39 -5.54
C TYR A 51 21.37 -13.09 -5.08
N GLU A 52 22.21 -12.46 -5.91
CA GLU A 52 22.97 -11.26 -5.50
C GLU A 52 22.08 -10.05 -5.21
N LEU A 53 20.87 -10.01 -5.78
CA LEU A 53 19.93 -8.89 -5.64
C LEU A 53 18.93 -9.05 -4.49
N LEU A 54 18.88 -10.21 -3.82
CA LEU A 54 17.90 -10.47 -2.76
C LEU A 54 17.97 -9.46 -1.60
N TRP A 55 19.19 -9.02 -1.25
CA TRP A 55 19.36 -8.04 -0.18
C TRP A 55 18.82 -6.66 -0.57
N ILE A 56 18.86 -6.31 -1.86
CA ILE A 56 18.32 -5.04 -2.38
C ILE A 56 16.80 -5.08 -2.30
N ILE A 57 16.18 -6.18 -2.73
CA ILE A 57 14.73 -6.39 -2.64
C ILE A 57 14.27 -6.32 -1.18
N LEU A 58 15.03 -6.91 -0.25
CA LEU A 58 14.74 -6.83 1.19
C LEU A 58 14.77 -5.40 1.70
N VAL A 59 15.83 -4.63 1.38
CA VAL A 59 15.94 -3.22 1.79
C VAL A 59 14.84 -2.37 1.17
N ALA A 60 14.53 -2.58 -0.11
CA ALA A 60 13.45 -1.88 -0.81
C ALA A 60 12.08 -2.17 -0.17
N SER A 61 11.81 -3.43 0.17
CA SER A 61 10.59 -3.85 0.87
C SER A 61 10.48 -3.22 2.26
N CYS A 62 11.58 -3.18 3.02
CA CYS A 62 11.61 -2.50 4.32
C CYS A 62 11.33 -1.00 4.19
N ALA A 63 11.94 -0.33 3.21
CA ALA A 63 11.70 1.08 2.96
C ALA A 63 10.23 1.35 2.57
N ALA A 64 9.66 0.50 1.71
CA ALA A 64 8.25 0.55 1.32
C ALA A 64 7.32 0.43 2.54
N LEU A 65 7.57 -0.52 3.45
CA LEU A 65 6.79 -0.69 4.67
C LEU A 65 6.82 0.56 5.57
N VAL A 66 7.98 1.21 5.70
CA VAL A 66 8.12 2.46 6.47
C VAL A 66 7.30 3.58 5.84
N ILE A 67 7.40 3.77 4.52
CA ILE A 67 6.67 4.82 3.80
C ILE A 67 5.16 4.58 3.87
N GLN A 68 4.71 3.34 3.66
CA GLN A 68 3.30 2.98 3.75
C GLN A 68 2.75 3.17 5.17
N SER A 69 3.54 2.80 6.19
CA SER A 69 3.15 3.01 7.59
C SER A 69 2.99 4.50 7.91
N LEU A 70 3.88 5.35 7.40
CA LEU A 70 3.77 6.81 7.55
C LEU A 70 2.54 7.36 6.83
N ALA A 71 2.25 6.92 5.61
CA ALA A 71 1.08 7.33 4.85
C ALA A 71 -0.23 6.90 5.53
N ALA A 72 -0.27 5.67 6.05
CA ALA A 72 -1.39 5.16 6.82
C ALA A 72 -1.59 5.95 8.13
N ASN A 73 -0.50 6.19 8.88
CA ASN A 73 -0.55 6.98 10.11
C ASN A 73 -1.00 8.42 9.84
N LEU A 74 -0.55 9.04 8.74
CA LEU A 74 -1.00 10.36 8.32
C LEU A 74 -2.52 10.36 8.09
N GLY A 75 -3.05 9.39 7.35
CA GLY A 75 -4.48 9.25 7.08
C GLY A 75 -5.31 9.02 8.35
N VAL A 76 -4.82 8.15 9.25
CA VAL A 76 -5.51 7.83 10.52
C VAL A 76 -5.51 9.02 11.49
N VAL A 77 -4.40 9.75 11.61
CA VAL A 77 -4.27 10.85 12.57
C VAL A 77 -4.96 12.13 12.07
N THR A 78 -4.84 12.44 10.78
CA THR A 78 -5.37 13.70 10.23
C THR A 78 -6.76 13.57 9.61
N GLY A 79 -7.20 12.34 9.31
CA GLY A 79 -8.44 12.07 8.57
C GLY A 79 -8.41 12.53 7.12
N LYS A 80 -7.24 12.93 6.60
CA LYS A 80 -7.04 13.48 5.26
C LYS A 80 -6.01 12.67 4.49
N HIS A 81 -6.19 12.57 3.18
CA HIS A 81 -5.19 11.91 2.33
C HIS A 81 -4.00 12.84 2.03
N LEU A 82 -2.85 12.25 1.69
CA LEU A 82 -1.61 13.00 1.43
C LEU A 82 -1.82 14.12 0.40
N ALA A 83 -2.60 13.87 -0.66
CA ALA A 83 -2.90 14.89 -1.66
C ALA A 83 -3.75 16.08 -1.14
N GLU A 84 -4.61 15.91 -0.13
CA GLU A 84 -5.29 17.07 0.49
C GLU A 84 -4.32 17.90 1.32
N HIS A 85 -3.36 17.24 1.97
CA HIS A 85 -2.30 17.90 2.72
C HIS A 85 -1.41 18.71 1.77
N CYS A 86 -0.99 18.12 0.64
CA CYS A 86 -0.27 18.83 -0.40
C CYS A 86 -1.08 20.01 -0.97
N ARG A 87 -2.37 19.84 -1.23
CA ARG A 87 -3.24 20.92 -1.73
C ARG A 87 -3.42 22.06 -0.73
N ALA A 88 -3.38 21.77 0.57
CA ALA A 88 -3.50 22.78 1.62
C ALA A 88 -2.21 23.58 1.82
N GLU A 89 -1.05 22.92 1.69
CA GLU A 89 0.26 23.52 1.94
C GLU A 89 0.85 24.23 0.70
N TYR A 90 0.64 23.69 -0.50
CA TYR A 90 1.23 24.21 -1.74
C TYR A 90 0.30 25.17 -2.51
N SER A 91 0.92 26.11 -3.24
CA SER A 91 0.20 27.00 -4.15
C SER A 91 -0.36 26.24 -5.37
N LYS A 92 -1.23 26.90 -6.16
CA LYS A 92 -1.96 26.26 -7.27
C LYS A 92 -1.06 25.59 -8.32
N VAL A 93 0.14 26.14 -8.58
CA VAL A 93 1.03 25.66 -9.64
C VAL A 93 1.73 24.34 -9.26
N PRO A 94 2.43 24.22 -8.11
CA PRO A 94 2.97 22.93 -7.67
C PRO A 94 1.90 21.86 -7.48
N ASN A 95 0.72 22.23 -6.97
CA ASN A 95 -0.38 21.29 -6.80
C ASN A 95 -0.87 20.72 -8.15
N PHE A 96 -0.96 21.55 -9.19
CA PHE A 96 -1.29 21.08 -10.53
C PHE A 96 -0.21 20.16 -11.09
N MET A 97 1.08 20.47 -10.87
CA MET A 97 2.17 19.58 -11.28
C MET A 97 2.13 18.23 -10.56
N LEU A 98 1.91 18.23 -9.24
CA LEU A 98 1.76 17.01 -8.46
C LEU A 98 0.59 16.16 -8.95
N TRP A 99 -0.53 16.80 -9.30
CA TRP A 99 -1.66 16.12 -9.90
C TRP A 99 -1.30 15.48 -11.25
N VAL A 100 -0.64 16.21 -12.16
CA VAL A 100 -0.20 15.66 -13.45
C VAL A 100 0.74 14.46 -13.27
N VAL A 101 1.71 14.55 -12.36
CA VAL A 101 2.63 13.42 -12.08
C VAL A 101 1.89 12.22 -11.53
N ALA A 102 0.91 12.42 -10.64
CA ALA A 102 0.08 11.35 -10.10
C ALA A 102 -0.75 10.66 -11.20
N GLU A 103 -1.39 11.44 -12.08
CA GLU A 103 -2.15 10.90 -13.23
C GLU A 103 -1.25 10.07 -14.15
N ILE A 104 -0.06 10.59 -14.50
CA ILE A 104 0.90 9.84 -15.32
C ILE A 104 1.34 8.55 -14.64
N ALA A 105 1.57 8.56 -13.32
CA ALA A 105 1.96 7.38 -12.57
C ALA A 105 0.85 6.32 -12.55
N VAL A 106 -0.42 6.72 -12.37
CA VAL A 106 -1.56 5.80 -12.42
C VAL A 106 -1.69 5.18 -13.81
N VAL A 107 -1.66 5.99 -14.86
CA VAL A 107 -1.70 5.49 -16.25
C VAL A 107 -0.53 4.55 -16.55
N ALA A 108 0.67 4.86 -16.05
CA ALA A 108 1.83 3.99 -16.22
C ALA A 108 1.67 2.64 -15.50
N CYS A 109 1.00 2.60 -14.35
CA CYS A 109 0.68 1.37 -13.61
C CYS A 109 -0.40 0.53 -14.31
N ASP A 110 -1.40 1.17 -14.92
CA ASP A 110 -2.48 0.49 -15.65
C ASP A 110 -2.02 -0.12 -16.99
N ILE A 111 -0.97 0.44 -17.61
CA ILE A 111 -0.48 0.00 -18.93
C ILE A 111 -0.10 -1.50 -18.93
N PRO A 112 0.77 -2.01 -18.02
CA PRO A 112 1.08 -3.44 -17.92
C PRO A 112 -0.15 -4.32 -17.69
N GLU A 113 -1.12 -3.87 -16.89
CA GLU A 113 -2.33 -4.65 -16.58
C GLU A 113 -3.25 -4.82 -17.80
N GLY A 114 -3.30 -3.83 -18.69
CA GLY A 114 -4.09 -3.90 -19.92
C GLY A 114 -3.46 -4.73 -21.06
N MET A 115 -2.18 -5.10 -20.93
CA MET A 115 -1.43 -5.85 -21.94
C MET A 115 -1.21 -7.33 -21.57
N ALA A 116 -1.57 -7.73 -20.34
CA ALA A 116 -1.43 -9.08 -19.81
C ALA A 116 -2.59 -10.02 -20.21
#